data_AF-A0A956GD84-F1
#
_entry.id   AF-A0A956GD84-F1
#
_cell.length_a   1.000
_cell.length_b   1.000
_cell.length_c   1.000
_cell.angle_alpha   90.00
_cell.angle_beta   90.00
_cell.angle_gamma   90.00
#
_symmetry.space_group_name_H-M   'P 1'
#
loop_
_entity.id
_entity.type
_entity.pdbx_description
1 polymer ?
#
loop_
_entity_poly.entity_id
_entity_poly.type
_entity_poly.pdbx_seq_one_letter_code
_entity_poly.pdbx_strand_id
1 'polypeptide(L)'
;MSYRIPTVMPLLLLTFCALGCGGDDLSGHWCAKRVTRPESCDALYLDVSEDDEELSGQFCEKYGSNCNPLINGKVEGSIVTFSYNIGNTDRADADLGWNLENTELSGTLYSTRCDCKIPLFLYRI
;
A
#
# COMPACT_ATOMS: atom_id res chain seq x y z
N MET A 1 -56.81 -4.10 45.86
CA MET A 1 -56.24 -3.92 44.51
C MET A 1 -55.02 -3.02 44.64
N SER A 2 -53.82 -3.27 44.13
CA SER A 2 -53.16 -4.42 43.50
C SER A 2 -51.72 -3.96 43.17
N TYR A 3 -50.71 -4.80 43.48
CA TYR A 3 -49.30 -4.90 43.00
C TYR A 3 -48.39 -3.64 43.04
N ARG A 4 -47.23 -3.59 43.72
CA ARG A 4 -45.95 -4.35 43.72
C ARG A 4 -44.96 -4.04 42.56
N ILE A 5 -43.88 -3.32 42.93
CA ILE A 5 -42.41 -3.45 42.67
C ILE A 5 -41.88 -3.51 41.19
N PRO A 6 -40.55 -3.47 40.96
CA PRO A 6 -39.69 -2.34 40.56
C PRO A 6 -39.13 -2.49 39.12
N THR A 7 -38.43 -1.51 38.56
CA THR A 7 -37.40 -1.85 37.56
C THR A 7 -36.29 -0.79 37.42
N VAL A 8 -35.09 -1.24 37.75
CA VAL A 8 -33.78 -0.67 37.41
C VAL A 8 -33.58 -0.77 35.89
N MET A 9 -33.15 0.30 35.23
CA MET A 9 -32.73 0.24 33.82
C MET A 9 -31.94 1.50 33.43
N PRO A 10 -30.98 1.41 32.49
CA PRO A 10 -29.81 0.54 32.53
C PRO A 10 -28.51 1.34 32.35
N LEU A 11 -27.42 0.70 32.77
CA LEU A 11 -26.04 1.01 32.45
C LEU A 11 -25.89 1.09 30.91
N LEU A 12 -25.65 2.29 30.37
CA LEU A 12 -25.25 2.47 28.97
C LEU A 12 -23.82 1.94 28.82
N LEU A 13 -23.71 0.67 28.49
CA LEU A 13 -22.48 0.10 27.92
C LEU A 13 -22.19 0.84 26.62
N LEU A 14 -21.19 1.73 26.66
CA LEU A 14 -20.46 2.15 25.48
C LEU A 14 -19.68 0.95 24.98
N THR A 15 -20.35 0.11 24.18
CA THR A 15 -19.69 -0.88 23.34
C THR A 15 -18.90 -0.10 22.29
N PHE A 16 -17.65 0.25 22.61
CA PHE A 16 -16.67 0.59 21.59
C PHE A 16 -16.61 -0.61 20.65
N CYS A 17 -17.16 -0.44 19.45
CA CYS A 17 -16.85 -1.31 18.33
C CYS A 17 -15.36 -1.15 18.03
N ALA A 18 -14.51 -1.87 18.76
CA ALA A 18 -13.22 -2.32 18.28
C ALA A 18 -13.46 -3.46 17.27
N LEU A 19 -14.26 -3.17 16.24
CA LEU A 19 -14.22 -3.92 15.00
C LEU A 19 -12.96 -3.42 14.32
N GLY A 20 -11.91 -4.23 14.37
CA GLY A 20 -10.66 -3.96 13.70
C GLY A 20 -10.96 -3.52 12.27
N CYS A 21 -10.73 -2.23 12.01
CA CYS A 21 -10.41 -1.78 10.68
C CYS A 21 -9.05 -2.42 10.38
N GLY A 22 -9.06 -3.66 9.91
CA GLY A 22 -8.09 -4.05 8.91
C GLY A 22 -8.42 -3.19 7.71
N GLY A 23 -8.00 -1.92 7.76
CA GLY A 23 -7.93 -1.12 6.56
C GLY A 23 -7.14 -1.95 5.58
N ASP A 24 -7.65 -2.07 4.37
CA ASP A 24 -6.83 -2.56 3.29
C ASP A 24 -5.64 -1.61 3.26
N ASP A 25 -4.51 -2.09 3.81
CA ASP A 25 -3.25 -1.40 3.93
C ASP A 25 -2.37 -1.86 2.76
N LEU A 26 -1.70 -0.89 2.12
CA LEU A 26 -0.84 -1.12 0.97
C LEU A 26 0.41 -1.94 1.34
N SER A 27 0.73 -2.02 2.63
CA SER A 27 1.86 -2.78 3.17
C SER A 27 1.98 -4.19 2.61
N GLY A 28 3.20 -4.59 2.29
CA GLY A 28 3.55 -5.91 1.80
C GLY A 28 4.32 -5.91 0.50
N HIS A 29 4.22 -7.03 -0.21
CA HIS A 29 5.06 -7.34 -1.35
C HIS A 29 4.27 -7.34 -2.65
N TRP A 30 4.87 -6.77 -3.68
CA TRP A 30 4.23 -6.52 -4.96
C TRP A 30 5.20 -6.88 -6.10
N CYS A 31 4.69 -7.47 -7.18
CA CYS A 31 5.50 -7.89 -8.31
C CYS A 31 4.86 -7.48 -9.64
N ALA A 32 5.67 -7.11 -10.63
CA ALA A 32 5.20 -6.86 -12.00
C ALA A 32 4.74 -8.12 -12.77
N LYS A 33 4.80 -9.28 -12.12
CA LYS A 33 4.25 -10.55 -12.59
C LYS A 33 3.39 -11.17 -11.50
N ARG A 34 2.34 -11.90 -11.88
CA ARG A 34 1.53 -12.68 -10.93
C ARG A 34 2.35 -13.88 -10.46
N VAL A 35 2.87 -13.79 -9.26
CA VAL A 35 3.62 -14.84 -8.55
C VAL A 35 3.05 -14.98 -7.14
N THR A 36 3.31 -16.11 -6.49
CA THR A 36 2.76 -16.41 -5.14
C THR A 36 3.80 -16.29 -4.02
N ARG A 37 5.06 -16.00 -4.37
CA ARG A 37 6.15 -15.82 -3.41
C ARG A 37 7.13 -14.74 -3.86
N PRO A 38 7.68 -13.91 -2.95
CA PRO A 38 8.61 -12.84 -3.30
C PRO A 38 9.83 -13.33 -4.08
N GLU A 39 10.43 -14.45 -3.68
CA GLU A 39 11.62 -15.01 -4.33
C GLU A 39 11.40 -15.46 -5.78
N SER A 40 10.13 -15.58 -6.20
CA SER A 40 9.75 -15.92 -7.58
C SER A 40 9.60 -14.69 -8.47
N CYS A 41 9.67 -13.48 -7.91
CA CYS A 41 9.59 -12.23 -8.67
C CYS A 41 10.93 -11.94 -9.36
N ASP A 42 11.03 -12.39 -10.62
CA ASP A 42 12.15 -12.13 -11.54
C ASP A 42 11.98 -10.84 -12.37
N ALA A 43 11.04 -9.98 -11.97
CA ALA A 43 10.70 -8.70 -12.57
C ALA A 43 10.58 -7.64 -11.46
N LEU A 44 10.17 -6.41 -11.80
CA LEU A 44 10.07 -5.31 -10.85
C LEU A 44 9.34 -5.74 -9.57
N TYR A 45 9.95 -5.44 -8.44
CA TYR A 45 9.50 -5.84 -7.11
C TYR A 45 9.39 -4.60 -6.23
N LEU A 46 8.27 -4.46 -5.53
CA LEU A 46 8.01 -3.38 -4.60
C LEU A 46 7.68 -3.99 -3.24
N ASP A 47 8.34 -3.48 -2.20
CA ASP A 47 8.15 -3.88 -0.82
C ASP A 47 7.89 -2.63 -0.01
N VAL A 48 6.75 -2.57 0.66
CA VAL A 48 6.25 -1.34 1.29
C VAL A 48 5.69 -1.58 2.68
N SER A 49 5.77 -0.54 3.49
CA SER A 49 5.06 -0.39 4.76
C SER A 49 4.38 0.97 4.77
N GLU A 50 3.08 0.97 5.05
CA GLU A 50 2.26 2.16 5.24
C GLU A 50 2.12 2.46 6.73
N ASP A 51 2.24 3.72 7.12
CA ASP A 51 1.94 4.23 8.46
C ASP A 51 1.29 5.61 8.32
N ASP A 52 0.01 5.74 8.72
CA ASP A 52 -0.78 6.97 8.62
C ASP A 52 -0.60 7.71 7.27
N GLU A 53 -0.87 7.03 6.15
CA GLU A 53 -0.75 7.54 4.75
C GLU A 53 0.69 7.76 4.26
N GLU A 54 1.72 7.62 5.11
CA GLU A 54 3.12 7.66 4.70
C GLU A 54 3.57 6.28 4.21
N LEU A 55 4.15 6.23 3.01
CA LEU A 55 4.65 4.99 2.42
C LEU A 55 6.17 4.93 2.48
N SER A 56 6.69 3.91 3.16
CA SER A 56 8.11 3.60 3.23
C SER A 56 8.40 2.25 2.57
N GLY A 57 9.66 1.96 2.25
CA GLY A 57 10.04 0.68 1.68
C GLY A 57 11.09 0.80 0.58
N GLN A 58 11.03 -0.10 -0.40
CA GLN A 58 12.00 -0.18 -1.49
C GLN A 58 11.38 -0.67 -2.80
N PHE A 59 11.95 -0.18 -3.91
CA PHE A 59 11.66 -0.61 -5.27
C PHE A 59 12.90 -1.26 -5.88
N CYS A 60 12.77 -2.48 -6.35
CA CYS A 60 13.86 -3.31 -6.87
C CYS A 60 13.60 -3.71 -8.33
N GLU A 61 14.67 -3.89 -9.12
CA GLU A 61 14.54 -4.42 -10.49
C GLU A 61 14.04 -5.88 -10.51
N LYS A 62 14.34 -6.61 -9.43
CA LYS A 62 13.80 -7.92 -9.07
C LYS A 62 13.99 -8.18 -7.59
N TYR A 63 13.35 -9.22 -7.06
CA TYR A 63 13.48 -9.56 -5.63
C TYR A 63 14.95 -9.65 -5.19
N GLY A 64 15.30 -8.86 -4.17
CA GLY A 64 16.64 -8.84 -3.56
C GLY A 64 17.77 -8.27 -4.43
N SER A 65 17.47 -7.57 -5.53
CA SER A 65 18.47 -7.06 -6.48
C SER A 65 18.19 -5.64 -6.91
N ASN A 66 19.23 -4.78 -6.88
CA ASN A 66 19.17 -3.38 -7.33
C ASN A 66 17.99 -2.62 -6.70
N CYS A 67 17.87 -2.74 -5.38
CA CYS A 67 16.82 -2.10 -4.60
C CYS A 67 17.19 -0.66 -4.27
N ASN A 68 16.24 0.24 -4.50
CA ASN A 68 16.34 1.65 -4.17
C ASN A 68 15.27 1.98 -3.13
N PRO A 69 15.62 2.66 -2.03
CA PRO A 69 14.64 3.06 -1.03
C PRO A 69 13.63 4.03 -1.64
N LEU A 70 12.38 3.92 -1.19
CA LEU A 70 11.35 4.88 -1.53
C LEU A 70 11.59 6.21 -0.81
N ILE A 71 11.18 7.29 -1.45
CA ILE A 71 11.30 8.67 -0.99
C ILE A 71 9.96 9.36 -1.23
N ASN A 72 9.49 10.16 -0.28
CA ASN A 72 8.23 10.90 -0.37
C ASN A 72 7.04 9.99 -0.73
N GLY A 73 7.02 8.76 -0.21
CA GLY A 73 5.93 7.84 -0.46
C GLY A 73 4.66 8.25 0.30
N LYS A 74 3.53 8.21 -0.38
CA LYS A 74 2.22 8.62 0.15
C LYS A 74 1.08 7.82 -0.43
N VAL A 75 0.05 7.63 0.38
CA VAL A 75 -1.24 7.06 -0.01
C VAL A 75 -2.34 8.10 0.25
N GLU A 76 -3.02 8.55 -0.79
CA GLU A 76 -4.14 9.48 -0.68
C GLU A 76 -5.38 8.86 -1.33
N GLY A 77 -6.25 8.27 -0.51
CA GLY A 77 -7.39 7.48 -0.99
C GLY A 77 -6.94 6.25 -1.76
N SER A 78 -7.25 6.17 -3.06
CA SER A 78 -6.82 5.07 -3.93
C SER A 78 -5.60 5.43 -4.78
N ILE A 79 -4.90 6.52 -4.46
CA ILE A 79 -3.73 6.99 -5.21
C ILE A 79 -2.48 6.76 -4.36
N VAL A 80 -1.49 6.13 -4.98
CA VAL A 80 -0.19 5.83 -4.39
C VAL A 80 0.86 6.59 -5.18
N THR A 81 1.60 7.44 -4.48
CA THR A 81 2.73 8.17 -5.08
C THR A 81 3.99 7.87 -4.31
N PHE A 82 5.11 7.77 -5.00
CA PHE A 82 6.42 7.66 -4.38
C PHE A 82 7.51 8.01 -5.38
N SER A 83 8.71 8.21 -4.90
CA SER A 83 9.88 8.44 -5.73
C SER A 83 11.04 7.54 -5.30
N TYR A 84 12.01 7.36 -6.18
CA TYR A 84 13.30 6.77 -5.82
C TYR A 84 14.41 7.28 -6.76
N ASN A 85 15.65 7.23 -6.30
CA ASN A 85 16.80 7.61 -7.11
C ASN A 85 17.23 6.45 -8.02
N ILE A 86 17.57 6.77 -9.27
CA ILE A 86 18.22 5.85 -10.20
C ILE A 86 19.70 6.23 -10.25
N GLY A 87 20.54 5.49 -9.54
CA GLY A 87 21.93 5.88 -9.34
C GLY A 87 22.03 7.19 -8.54
N ASN A 88 22.92 8.10 -8.96
CA ASN A 88 23.24 9.32 -8.20
C ASN A 88 22.64 10.61 -8.76
N THR A 89 22.08 10.57 -9.98
CA THR A 89 21.71 11.79 -10.72
C THR A 89 20.28 11.78 -11.20
N ASP A 90 19.70 10.60 -11.40
CA ASP A 90 18.37 10.46 -11.97
C ASP A 90 17.36 10.08 -10.88
N ARG A 91 16.10 10.39 -11.16
CA ARG A 91 14.95 10.10 -10.29
C ARG A 91 13.85 9.43 -11.09
N ALA A 92 13.12 8.56 -10.41
CA ALA A 92 11.84 8.05 -10.86
C ALA A 92 10.74 8.53 -9.91
N ASP A 93 9.61 8.90 -10.48
CA ASP A 93 8.39 9.30 -9.77
C ASP A 93 7.24 8.41 -10.23
N ALA A 94 6.61 7.72 -9.28
CA ALA A 94 5.47 6.85 -9.51
C ALA A 94 4.17 7.56 -9.12
N ASP A 95 3.16 7.39 -9.97
CA ASP A 95 1.77 7.78 -9.73
C ASP A 95 0.88 6.59 -10.15
N LEU A 96 0.37 5.88 -9.15
CA LEU A 96 -0.32 4.60 -9.29
C LEU A 96 -1.71 4.68 -8.65
N GLY A 97 -2.71 4.16 -9.35
CA GLY A 97 -4.01 3.84 -8.76
C GLY A 97 -3.97 2.46 -8.11
N TRP A 98 -4.49 2.37 -6.89
CA TRP A 98 -4.70 1.11 -6.19
C TRP A 98 -6.11 0.58 -6.42
N ASN A 99 -6.19 -0.58 -7.05
CA ASN A 99 -7.41 -1.35 -7.19
C ASN A 99 -7.50 -2.41 -6.08
N LEU A 100 -8.33 -2.13 -5.08
CA LEU A 100 -8.58 -3.01 -3.93
C LEU A 100 -9.20 -4.36 -4.34
N GLU A 101 -10.08 -4.39 -5.33
CA GLU A 101 -10.79 -5.60 -5.75
C GLU A 101 -9.85 -6.64 -6.37
N ASN A 102 -8.85 -6.17 -7.11
CA ASN A 102 -7.93 -7.02 -7.88
C ASN A 102 -6.52 -7.10 -7.29
N THR A 103 -6.33 -6.50 -6.10
CA THR A 103 -5.03 -6.38 -5.42
C THR A 103 -3.91 -5.93 -6.37
N GLU A 104 -4.20 -4.88 -7.14
CA GLU A 104 -3.37 -4.41 -8.24
C GLU A 104 -3.04 -2.92 -8.07
N LEU A 105 -1.78 -2.56 -8.29
CA LEU A 105 -1.35 -1.18 -8.52
C LEU A 105 -1.11 -0.98 -10.00
N SER A 106 -1.66 0.08 -10.57
CA SER A 106 -1.47 0.39 -11.99
C SER A 106 -1.32 1.89 -12.20
N GLY A 107 -0.44 2.29 -13.11
CA GLY A 107 -0.24 3.71 -13.41
C GLY A 107 1.03 3.95 -14.18
N THR A 108 1.73 5.03 -13.83
CA THR A 108 2.90 5.49 -14.58
C THR A 108 4.08 5.75 -13.66
N LEU A 109 5.26 5.41 -14.16
CA LEU A 109 6.54 5.82 -13.63
C LEU A 109 7.17 6.82 -14.61
N TYR A 110 7.42 8.04 -14.15
CA TYR A 110 8.19 9.03 -14.89
C TYR A 110 9.66 8.93 -14.50
N SER A 111 10.57 8.90 -15.47
CA SER A 111 12.01 8.87 -15.21
C SER A 111 12.70 10.07 -15.84
N THR A 112 13.49 10.79 -15.04
CA THR A 112 14.30 11.93 -15.51
C THR A 112 15.47 11.49 -16.38
N ARG A 113 15.87 10.21 -16.33
CA ARG A 113 16.99 9.68 -17.11
C ARG A 113 16.72 9.70 -18.61
N CYS A 114 15.46 9.51 -18.98
CA CYS A 114 15.00 9.38 -20.37
C CYS A 114 13.92 10.42 -20.71
N ASP A 115 13.49 11.24 -19.74
CA ASP A 115 12.29 12.08 -19.80
C ASP A 115 11.07 11.32 -20.32
N CYS A 116 10.92 10.07 -19.87
CA CYS A 116 9.94 9.13 -20.38
C CYS A 116 8.96 8.65 -19.32
N LYS A 117 7.75 8.31 -19.79
CA LYS A 117 6.66 7.73 -18.99
C LYS A 117 6.59 6.24 -19.29
N ILE A 118 6.71 5.43 -18.25
CA ILE A 118 6.72 3.97 -18.34
C ILE A 118 5.46 3.47 -17.63
N PRO A 119 4.57 2.72 -18.31
CA PRO A 119 3.43 2.13 -17.63
C PRO A 119 3.91 1.10 -16.61
N LEU A 120 3.33 1.11 -15.43
CA LEU A 120 3.66 0.21 -14.33
C LEU A 120 2.41 -0.53 -13.88
N PHE A 121 2.53 -1.85 -13.75
CA PHE A 121 1.50 -2.74 -13.21
C PHE A 121 2.17 -3.64 -12.18
N LEU A 122 1.62 -3.71 -10.97
CA LEU A 122 2.12 -4.55 -9.89
C LEU A 122 0.96 -5.30 -9.25
N TYR A 123 1.18 -6.57 -8.95
CA TYR A 123 0.22 -7.45 -8.30
C TYR A 123 0.73 -7.78 -6.91
N ARG A 124 -0.16 -7.76 -5.92
CA ARG A 124 0.18 -8.21 -4.57
C ARG A 124 0.57 -9.70 -4.62
N ILE A 125 1.62 -10.05 -3.89
CA ILE A 125 2.14 -11.43 -3.76
C ILE A 125 1.50 -12.11 -2.54
#